data_AF-A0A9W8AMZ2-F1
#
_entry.id   AF-A0A9W8AMZ2-F1
#
_cell.length_a   1.000
_cell.length_b   1.000
_cell.length_c   1.000
_cell.angle_alpha   90.00
_cell.angle_beta   90.00
_cell.angle_gamma   90.00
#
_symmetry.space_group_name_H-M   'P 1'
#
loop_
_entity.id
_entity.type
_entity.pdbx_description
1 polymer ?
#
loop_
_entity_poly.entity_id
_entity_poly.type
_entity_poly.pdbx_seq_one_letter_code
_entity_poly.pdbx_strand_id
1 'polypeptide(L)'
;KVIFENKFKFVLVHCSSGHKHALQEVLDDQAVQSKLADTKAARETRALDEFYKLLNDNPDRAYYGYDHVVKASENGAIDQLLITDELFRAADVKTRRQYNSLVESVREYGGKVLVFSTLHVSGERK
;
A
#
# COMPACT_ATOMS: atom_id res chain seq x y z
N LYS A 1 -27.46 2.72 25.75
CA LYS A 1 -27.30 4.15 25.39
C LYS A 1 -26.17 4.36 24.37
N VAL A 2 -24.96 3.80 24.58
CA VAL A 2 -23.79 3.94 23.69
C VAL A 2 -24.01 3.58 22.22
N ILE A 3 -24.79 2.54 21.89
CA ILE A 3 -25.05 2.13 20.50
C ILE A 3 -25.87 3.17 19.74
N PHE A 4 -26.85 3.79 20.38
CA PHE A 4 -27.70 4.82 19.77
C PHE A 4 -26.93 6.12 19.51
N GLU A 5 -26.05 6.49 20.43
CA GLU A 5 -25.16 7.65 20.29
C GLU A 5 -24.15 7.47 19.14
N ASN A 6 -23.74 6.24 18.85
CA ASN A 6 -22.79 5.92 17.79
C ASN A 6 -23.45 5.39 16.51
N LYS A 7 -24.78 5.51 16.36
CA LYS A 7 -25.53 4.96 15.22
C LYS A 7 -24.99 5.44 13.87
N PHE A 8 -24.48 6.68 13.81
CA PHE A 8 -23.89 7.28 12.61
C PHE A 8 -22.61 6.58 12.10
N LYS A 9 -21.95 5.77 12.94
CA LYS A 9 -20.77 4.97 12.57
C LYS A 9 -21.12 3.69 11.81
N PHE A 10 -22.37 3.23 11.91
CA PHE A 10 -22.84 2.05 11.18
C PHE A 10 -23.20 2.44 9.75
N VAL A 11 -22.59 1.77 8.78
CA VAL A 11 -22.83 1.99 7.35
C VAL A 11 -23.28 0.66 6.75
N LEU A 12 -24.36 0.71 5.96
CA LEU A 12 -24.83 -0.42 5.18
C LEU A 12 -24.18 -0.35 3.80
N VAL A 13 -23.55 -1.44 3.37
CA VAL A 13 -22.80 -1.54 2.11
C VAL A 13 -23.13 -2.87 1.44
N HIS A 14 -23.14 -2.87 0.11
CA HIS A 14 -23.31 -4.11 -0.66
C HIS A 14 -22.01 -4.93 -0.63
N CYS A 15 -22.12 -6.25 -0.53
CA CYS A 15 -20.97 -7.14 -0.68
C CYS A 15 -21.37 -8.40 -1.45
N SER A 16 -20.47 -8.90 -2.30
CA SER A 16 -20.71 -10.10 -3.11
C SER A 16 -20.68 -11.41 -2.31
N SER A 17 -19.96 -11.46 -1.18
CA SER A 17 -19.90 -12.63 -0.28
C SER A 17 -19.62 -12.25 1.18
N GLY A 18 -19.74 -13.21 2.10
CA GLY A 18 -19.39 -13.05 3.52
C GLY A 18 -17.96 -13.44 3.89
N HIS A 19 -17.09 -13.69 2.91
CA HIS A 19 -15.70 -14.11 3.12
C HIS A 19 -14.75 -12.92 3.19
N LYS A 20 -13.54 -13.12 3.72
CA LYS A 20 -12.54 -12.05 3.96
C LYS A 20 -12.25 -11.19 2.72
N HIS A 21 -12.26 -11.79 1.53
CA HIS A 21 -11.98 -11.10 0.26
C HIS A 21 -13.03 -10.04 -0.07
N ALA A 22 -14.29 -10.25 0.32
CA ALA A 22 -15.36 -9.28 0.09
C ALA A 22 -15.21 -8.02 0.95
N LEU A 23 -14.35 -8.02 1.98
CA LEU A 23 -14.02 -6.79 2.69
C LEU A 23 -13.31 -5.80 1.78
N GLN A 24 -12.53 -6.26 0.80
CA GLN A 24 -11.86 -5.37 -0.15
C GLN A 24 -12.88 -4.64 -1.03
N GLU A 25 -13.87 -5.37 -1.56
CA GLU A 25 -14.98 -4.81 -2.33
C GLU A 25 -15.75 -3.74 -1.54
N VAL A 26 -16.06 -4.02 -0.26
CA VAL A 26 -16.74 -3.06 0.63
C VAL A 26 -15.88 -1.83 0.92
N LEU A 27 -14.57 -2.00 1.06
CA LEU A 27 -13.64 -0.89 1.27
C LEU A 27 -13.48 -0.03 0.03
N ASP A 28 -13.67 -0.57 -1.18
CA ASP A 28 -13.57 0.16 -2.44
C ASP A 28 -14.82 0.99 -2.78
N ASP A 29 -15.96 0.74 -2.11
CA ASP A 29 -17.20 1.50 -2.29
C ASP A 29 -17.01 3.00 -1.97
N GLN A 30 -17.45 3.88 -2.86
CA GLN A 30 -17.30 5.34 -2.76
C GLN A 30 -17.96 5.94 -1.49
N ALA A 31 -19.07 5.35 -1.02
CA ALA A 31 -19.74 5.76 0.22
C ALA A 31 -18.91 5.44 1.47
N VAL A 32 -18.07 4.41 1.41
CA VAL A 32 -17.16 3.99 2.48
C VAL A 32 -15.83 4.74 2.37
N GLN A 33 -15.28 4.85 1.17
CA GLN A 33 -14.03 5.58 0.89
C GLN A 33 -14.10 7.05 1.34
N SER A 34 -15.23 7.73 1.17
CA SER A 34 -15.40 9.12 1.63
C SER A 34 -15.32 9.25 3.16
N LYS A 35 -15.71 8.21 3.90
CA LYS A 35 -15.68 8.17 5.38
C LYS A 35 -14.38 7.58 5.93
N LEU A 36 -13.69 6.74 5.16
CA LEU A 36 -12.43 6.07 5.52
C LEU A 36 -11.20 6.65 4.80
N ALA A 37 -11.35 7.77 4.09
CA ALA A 37 -10.31 8.38 3.27
C ALA A 37 -9.00 8.68 4.04
N ASP A 38 -9.11 8.88 5.35
CA ASP A 38 -7.98 9.18 6.24
C ASP A 38 -7.34 7.95 6.88
N THR A 39 -7.79 6.74 6.54
CA THR A 39 -7.18 5.51 7.04
C THR A 39 -5.91 5.16 6.27
N LYS A 40 -4.90 4.62 6.98
CA LYS A 40 -3.66 4.12 6.38
C LYS A 40 -3.93 3.10 5.26
N ALA A 41 -4.92 2.24 5.48
CA ALA A 41 -5.42 1.24 4.54
C ALA A 41 -5.88 1.83 3.20
N ALA A 42 -6.70 2.89 3.23
CA ALA A 42 -7.19 3.54 2.03
C ALA A 42 -6.04 4.18 1.23
N ARG A 43 -5.03 4.75 1.91
CA ARG A 43 -3.84 5.30 1.26
C ARG A 43 -2.98 4.22 0.60
N GLU A 44 -2.76 3.12 1.29
CA GLU A 44 -2.03 1.96 0.76
C GLU A 44 -2.71 1.39 -0.49
N THR A 45 -4.03 1.19 -0.45
CA THR A 45 -4.81 0.64 -1.58
C THR A 45 -4.75 1.55 -2.80
N ARG A 46 -4.94 2.87 -2.61
CA ARG A 46 -4.85 3.85 -3.70
C ARG A 46 -3.46 3.89 -4.35
N ALA A 47 -2.40 3.84 -3.55
CA ALA A 47 -1.03 3.85 -4.07
C ALA A 47 -0.73 2.58 -4.90
N LEU A 48 -1.28 1.44 -4.49
CA LEU A 48 -1.18 0.20 -5.26
C LEU A 48 -1.98 0.26 -6.57
N ASP A 49 -3.20 0.81 -6.55
CA ASP A 49 -4.00 0.99 -7.76
C ASP A 49 -3.34 1.98 -8.74
N GLU A 50 -2.72 3.04 -8.23
CA GLU A 50 -1.94 3.99 -9.03
C GLU A 50 -0.75 3.31 -9.70
N PHE A 51 -0.04 2.44 -8.98
CA PHE A 51 1.04 1.63 -9.55
C PHE A 51 0.56 0.73 -10.70
N TYR A 52 -0.57 0.03 -10.54
CA TYR A 52 -1.12 -0.82 -11.61
C TYR A 52 -1.60 0.00 -12.81
N LYS A 53 -2.17 1.19 -12.59
CA LYS A 53 -2.52 2.10 -13.69
C LYS A 53 -1.28 2.56 -14.44
N LEU A 54 -0.22 2.96 -13.74
CA LEU A 54 1.07 3.32 -14.34
C LEU A 54 1.66 2.18 -15.16
N LEU A 55 1.60 0.95 -14.65
CA LEU A 55 2.11 -0.22 -15.35
C LEU A 55 1.36 -0.49 -16.66
N ASN A 56 0.03 -0.28 -16.68
CA ASN A 56 -0.79 -0.43 -17.88
C ASN A 56 -0.62 0.71 -18.88
N ASP A 57 -0.59 1.95 -18.40
CA ASP A 57 -0.55 3.14 -19.25
C ASP A 57 0.86 3.43 -19.78
N ASN A 58 1.88 3.23 -18.94
CA ASN A 58 3.29 3.55 -19.22
C ASN A 58 4.23 2.54 -18.53
N PRO A 59 4.43 1.34 -19.10
CA PRO A 59 5.18 0.27 -18.46
C PRO A 59 6.65 0.66 -18.12
N ASP A 60 7.25 1.57 -18.88
CA ASP A 60 8.63 2.04 -18.66
C ASP A 60 8.80 2.94 -17.41
N ARG A 61 7.71 3.29 -16.72
CA ARG A 61 7.72 4.14 -15.53
C ARG A 61 7.49 3.40 -14.21
N ALA A 62 6.97 2.18 -14.26
CA ALA A 62 6.65 1.39 -13.08
C ALA A 62 7.58 0.17 -13.00
N TYR A 63 8.50 0.18 -12.03
CA TYR A 63 9.45 -0.89 -11.81
C TYR A 63 9.10 -1.71 -10.58
N TYR A 64 9.31 -3.02 -10.66
CA TYR A 64 9.25 -3.94 -9.52
C TYR A 64 10.47 -4.87 -9.54
N GLY A 65 10.81 -5.41 -8.37
CA GLY A 65 12.00 -6.22 -8.14
C GLY A 65 13.19 -5.39 -7.63
N TYR A 66 13.98 -5.99 -6.74
CA TYR A 66 15.06 -5.29 -6.02
C TYR A 66 16.07 -4.62 -6.96
N ASP A 67 16.58 -5.34 -7.96
CA ASP A 67 17.63 -4.85 -8.85
C ASP A 67 17.19 -3.65 -9.69
N HIS A 68 15.93 -3.63 -10.16
CA HIS A 68 15.39 -2.51 -10.93
C HIS A 68 15.17 -1.28 -10.04
N VAL A 69 14.65 -1.50 -8.83
CA VAL A 69 14.37 -0.41 -7.88
C VAL A 69 15.66 0.22 -7.38
N VAL A 70 16.72 -0.57 -7.12
CA VAL A 70 18.03 -0.02 -6.73
C VAL A 70 18.59 0.89 -7.82
N LYS A 71 18.60 0.44 -9.09
CA LYS A 71 19.06 1.28 -10.22
C LYS A 71 18.22 2.55 -10.38
N ALA A 72 16.91 2.47 -10.19
CA ALA A 72 16.04 3.64 -10.21
C ALA A 72 16.36 4.61 -9.05
N SER A 73 16.70 4.07 -7.87
CA SER A 73 17.10 4.86 -6.71
C SER A 73 18.45 5.56 -6.91
N GLU A 74 19.43 4.88 -7.51
CA GLU A 74 20.74 5.45 -7.83
C GLU A 74 20.63 6.65 -8.79
N ASN A 75 19.65 6.61 -9.70
CA ASN A 75 19.33 7.69 -10.61
C ASN A 75 18.43 8.78 -9.99
N GLY A 76 18.01 8.63 -8.73
CA GLY A 76 17.04 9.53 -8.08
C GLY A 76 15.66 9.56 -8.75
N ALA A 77 15.32 8.52 -9.52
CA ALA A 77 14.12 8.47 -10.35
C ALA A 77 12.93 7.76 -9.67
N ILE A 78 12.80 7.91 -8.34
CA ILE A 78 11.74 7.31 -7.54
C ILE A 78 10.90 8.41 -6.90
N ASP A 79 9.68 8.58 -7.39
CA ASP A 79 8.67 9.45 -6.75
C ASP A 79 8.03 8.75 -5.54
N GLN A 80 7.58 7.50 -5.73
CA GLN A 80 6.97 6.70 -4.68
C GLN A 80 7.56 5.29 -4.62
N LEU A 81 8.05 4.90 -3.44
CA LEU A 81 8.50 3.54 -3.12
C LEU A 81 7.44 2.81 -2.29
N LEU A 82 7.03 1.65 -2.78
CA LEU A 82 6.09 0.73 -2.12
C LEU A 82 6.90 -0.46 -1.55
N ILE A 83 6.84 -0.69 -0.25
CA ILE A 83 7.61 -1.78 0.41
C ILE A 83 6.77 -2.46 1.50
N THR A 84 6.91 -3.77 1.68
CA THR A 84 6.22 -4.51 2.73
C THR A 84 7.02 -4.54 4.04
N ASP A 85 6.32 -4.54 5.17
CA ASP A 85 6.92 -4.56 6.50
C ASP A 85 7.65 -5.87 6.84
N GLU A 86 7.30 -6.97 6.17
CA GLU A 86 7.96 -8.28 6.30
C GLU A 86 9.43 -8.25 5.88
N LEU A 87 9.77 -7.48 4.83
CA LEU A 87 11.15 -7.31 4.36
C LEU A 87 12.04 -6.66 5.43
N PHE A 88 11.44 -5.87 6.32
CA PHE A 88 12.12 -5.32 7.49
C PHE A 88 12.16 -6.27 8.68
N ARG A 89 11.43 -7.39 8.67
CA ARG A 89 11.42 -8.41 9.73
C ARG A 89 12.16 -9.69 9.34
N ALA A 90 12.72 -9.74 8.13
CA ALA A 90 13.49 -10.87 7.64
C ALA A 90 14.59 -11.28 8.64
N ALA A 91 14.76 -12.60 8.83
CA ALA A 91 15.75 -13.16 9.74
C ALA A 91 17.20 -12.89 9.29
N ASP A 92 17.40 -12.67 7.99
CA ASP A 92 18.69 -12.33 7.44
C ASP A 92 19.01 -10.82 7.62
N VAL A 93 20.10 -10.57 8.35
CA VAL A 93 20.57 -9.21 8.66
C VAL A 93 21.06 -8.50 7.40
N LYS A 94 21.57 -9.22 6.39
CA LYS A 94 22.10 -8.61 5.16
C LYS A 94 20.98 -7.99 4.32
N THR A 95 19.95 -8.75 4.02
CA THR A 95 18.75 -8.27 3.32
C THR A 95 18.10 -7.09 4.05
N ARG A 96 17.96 -7.16 5.38
CA ARG A 96 17.42 -6.05 6.18
C ARG A 96 18.22 -4.75 6.00
N ARG A 97 19.55 -4.82 6.01
CA ARG A 97 20.42 -3.65 5.80
C ARG A 97 20.27 -3.07 4.40
N GLN A 98 20.16 -3.93 3.38
CA GLN A 98 19.97 -3.53 1.99
C GLN A 98 18.68 -2.74 1.80
N TYR A 99 17.55 -3.23 2.31
CA TYR A 99 16.26 -2.52 2.20
C TYR A 99 16.21 -1.24 3.06
N ASN A 100 16.84 -1.24 4.24
CA ASN A 100 16.98 -0.02 5.03
C ASN A 100 17.77 1.06 4.27
N SER A 101 18.90 0.69 3.68
CA SER A 101 19.73 1.62 2.89
C SER A 101 18.94 2.17 1.69
N LEU A 102 18.18 1.33 0.99
CA LEU A 102 17.34 1.76 -0.13
C LEU A 102 16.29 2.79 0.30
N VAL A 103 15.63 2.55 1.44
CA VAL A 103 14.60 3.45 1.98
C VAL A 103 15.21 4.79 2.42
N GLU A 104 16.40 4.77 2.99
CA GLU A 104 17.15 5.99 3.34
C GLU A 104 17.50 6.77 2.08
N SER A 105 18.08 6.12 1.05
CA SER A 105 18.41 6.76 -0.21
C SER A 105 17.19 7.41 -0.88
N VAL A 106 16.06 6.72 -0.97
CA VAL A 106 14.84 7.29 -1.57
C VAL A 106 14.36 8.54 -0.80
N ARG A 107 14.46 8.53 0.53
CA ARG A 107 14.11 9.70 1.35
C ARG A 107 15.08 10.87 1.15
N GLU A 108 16.38 10.60 1.00
CA GLU A 108 17.39 11.62 0.71
C GLU A 108 17.12 12.31 -0.63
N TYR A 109 16.69 11.56 -1.65
CA TYR A 109 16.28 12.11 -2.95
C TYR A 109 14.90 12.79 -2.94
N GLY A 110 14.19 12.78 -1.80
CA GLY A 110 12.88 13.43 -1.64
C GLY A 110 11.68 12.58 -2.07
N GLY A 111 11.90 11.29 -2.39
CA GLY A 111 10.83 10.35 -2.72
C GLY A 111 10.00 9.96 -1.50
N LYS A 112 8.73 9.62 -1.74
CA LYS A 112 7.79 9.17 -0.70
C LYS A 112 7.91 7.67 -0.51
N VAL A 113 8.02 7.21 0.74
CA VAL A 113 8.07 5.78 1.07
C VAL A 113 6.78 5.37 1.77
N LEU A 114 6.05 4.42 1.17
CA LEU A 114 4.87 3.79 1.77
C LEU A 114 5.20 2.36 2.21
N VAL A 115 5.04 2.11 3.52
CA VAL A 115 5.25 0.79 4.12
C VAL A 115 3.92 0.08 4.33
N PHE A 116 3.71 -0.99 3.55
CA PHE A 116 2.54 -1.86 3.57
C PHE A 116 2.67 -2.88 4.70
N SER A 117 1.58 -3.09 5.43
CA SER A 117 1.54 -4.11 6.48
C SER A 117 1.05 -5.41 5.88
N THR A 118 1.83 -6.48 6.00
CA THR A 118 1.49 -7.83 5.49
C THR A 118 0.23 -8.43 6.12
N LEU A 119 -0.17 -7.97 7.31
CA LEU A 119 -1.42 -8.36 7.97
C LEU A 119 -2.67 -7.69 7.38
N HIS A 120 -2.51 -6.75 6.44
CA HIS A 120 -3.61 -6.05 5.81
C HIS A 120 -3.96 -6.67 4.45
N VAL A 121 -5.25 -6.70 4.10
CA VAL A 121 -5.78 -7.33 2.87
C VAL A 121 -5.14 -6.75 1.59
N SER A 122 -4.60 -5.53 1.66
CA SER A 122 -3.82 -4.90 0.57
C SER A 122 -2.49 -5.58 0.26
N GLY A 123 -1.86 -6.25 1.25
CA GLY A 123 -0.58 -6.94 1.10
C GLY A 123 -0.70 -8.38 0.59
N GLU A 124 -1.90 -8.96 0.66
CA GLU A 124 -2.16 -10.36 0.32
C GLU A 124 -2.86 -10.45 -1.05
N ARG A 125 -2.24 -9.91 -2.11
CA ARG A 125 -2.63 -10.22 -3.49
C ARG A 125 -1.78 -11.38 -4.00
N LYS A 126 -2.34 -12.58 -3.92
CA LYS A 126 -1.92 -13.75 -4.70
C LYS A 126 -2.67 -13.78 -6.02
#